data_AF-K9ZPY8-F1
#
_entry.id   AF-K9ZPY8-F1
#
_cell.length_a   1.000
_cell.length_b   1.000
_cell.length_c   1.000
_cell.angle_alpha   90.00
_cell.angle_beta   90.00
_cell.angle_gamma   90.00
#
_symmetry.space_group_name_H-M   'P 1'
#
loop_
_entity.id
_entity.type
_entity.pdbx_description
1 polymer ?
#
loop_
_entity_poly.entity_id
_entity_poly.type
_entity_poly.pdbx_seq_one_letter_code
_entity_poly.pdbx_strand_id
1 'polypeptide(L)'
;MKCTRCNSEDIYRKSKTDLTVWCNSCHHHWNVKQPAYPVQHFSLYKNKGLKGYHHIDVWLCPEDKTKYSFLLRYQNSLPYEFTNPDYPKSPFLKGKFDTPQEAINAGIEEIYKE
;
A
#
# COMPACT_ATOMS: atom_id res chain seq x y z
N MET A 1 1.45 -0.68 17.34
CA MET A 1 0.14 -1.33 17.60
C MET A 1 0.33 -2.30 18.76
N LYS A 2 -0.74 -2.69 19.46
CA LYS A 2 -0.67 -3.63 20.58
C LYS A 2 -1.44 -4.91 20.26
N CYS A 3 -1.13 -6.00 20.94
CA CYS A 3 -1.92 -7.22 20.84
C CYS A 3 -3.37 -6.95 21.26
N THR A 4 -4.32 -7.32 20.42
CA THR A 4 -5.76 -7.14 20.67
C THR A 4 -6.30 -7.98 21.83
N ARG A 5 -5.54 -9.01 22.27
CA ARG A 5 -5.94 -9.93 23.34
C ARG A 5 -5.29 -9.63 24.69
N CYS A 6 -3.99 -9.35 24.73
CA CYS A 6 -3.25 -9.15 25.98
C CYS A 6 -2.62 -7.76 26.12
N ASN A 7 -2.84 -6.87 25.15
CA ASN A 7 -2.29 -5.51 25.11
C ASN A 7 -0.75 -5.41 25.12
N SER A 8 -0.04 -6.54 24.96
CA SER A 8 1.42 -6.56 24.84
C SER A 8 1.90 -5.80 23.59
N GLU A 9 3.06 -5.17 23.72
CA GLU A 9 3.79 -4.52 22.62
C GLU A 9 4.74 -5.49 21.90
N ASP A 10 4.95 -6.69 22.46
CA ASP A 10 5.78 -7.73 21.88
C ASP A 10 4.99 -8.48 20.79
N ILE A 11 4.92 -7.83 19.64
CA ILE A 11 4.23 -8.27 18.45
C ILE A 11 5.17 -8.22 17.24
N TYR A 12 4.98 -9.14 16.30
CA TYR A 12 5.83 -9.22 15.12
C TYR A 12 5.05 -9.72 13.91
N ARG A 13 5.66 -9.56 12.75
CA ARG A 13 5.23 -10.15 11.48
C ARG A 13 6.35 -11.04 10.97
N LYS A 14 6.03 -12.11 10.24
CA LYS A 14 7.04 -12.97 9.62
C LYS A 14 7.76 -12.28 8.47
N SER A 15 7.07 -11.37 7.77
CA SER A 15 7.65 -10.48 6.78
C SER A 15 7.04 -9.08 6.90
N LYS A 16 7.68 -8.07 6.30
CA LYS A 16 7.15 -6.70 6.25
C LYS A 16 5.79 -6.59 5.53
N THR A 17 5.52 -7.55 4.65
CA THR A 17 4.33 -7.61 3.79
C THR A 17 3.25 -8.56 4.32
N ASP A 18 3.54 -9.34 5.37
CA ASP A 18 2.57 -10.27 5.96
C ASP A 18 1.42 -9.51 6.64
N LEU A 19 0.19 -9.94 6.34
CA LEU A 19 -1.01 -9.42 6.98
C LEU A 19 -1.27 -10.05 8.35
N THR A 20 -0.59 -11.15 8.67
CA THR A 20 -0.71 -11.80 9.97
C THR A 20 0.27 -11.16 10.95
N VAL A 21 -0.29 -10.57 12.01
CA VAL A 21 0.48 -10.09 13.16
C VAL A 21 0.38 -11.13 14.26
N TRP A 22 1.52 -11.47 14.85
CA TRP A 22 1.67 -12.44 15.92
C TRP A 22 2.03 -11.71 17.21
N CYS A 23 1.49 -12.15 18.33
CA CYS A 23 1.93 -11.73 19.66
C CYS A 23 2.81 -12.81 20.27
N ASN A 24 4.04 -12.47 20.65
CA ASN A 24 4.94 -13.40 21.33
C ASN A 24 4.47 -13.72 22.75
N SER A 25 3.87 -12.75 23.45
CA SER A 25 3.48 -12.93 24.86
C SER A 25 2.30 -13.87 25.07
N CYS A 26 1.31 -13.90 24.16
CA CYS A 26 0.09 -14.71 24.33
C CYS A 26 -0.19 -15.66 23.15
N HIS A 27 0.72 -15.74 22.18
CA HIS A 27 0.61 -16.54 20.95
C HIS A 27 -0.63 -16.29 20.10
N HIS A 28 -1.42 -15.25 20.42
CA HIS A 28 -2.52 -14.81 19.58
C HIS A 28 -1.99 -14.23 18.28
N HIS A 29 -2.67 -14.53 17.17
CA HIS A 29 -2.42 -13.93 15.88
C HIS A 29 -3.72 -13.39 15.31
N TRP A 30 -3.62 -12.30 14.55
CA TRP A 30 -4.75 -11.68 13.89
C TRP A 30 -4.33 -11.08 12.56
N ASN A 31 -5.30 -10.97 11.65
CA ASN A 31 -5.09 -10.36 10.35
C ASN A 31 -5.31 -8.85 10.43
N VAL A 32 -4.32 -8.08 9.99
CA VAL A 32 -4.49 -6.65 9.70
C VAL A 32 -5.08 -6.47 8.30
N LYS A 33 -5.63 -5.27 8.05
CA LYS A 33 -6.22 -4.93 6.76
C LYS A 33 -5.16 -4.66 5.69
N GLN A 34 -3.98 -4.19 6.09
CA GLN A 34 -2.90 -3.76 5.20
C GLN A 34 -1.52 -4.11 5.79
N PRO A 35 -0.50 -4.35 4.96
CA PRO A 35 0.87 -4.56 5.42
C PRO A 35 1.42 -3.31 6.11
N ALA A 36 2.58 -3.44 6.76
CA ALA A 36 3.24 -2.28 7.39
C ALA A 36 3.98 -1.39 6.37
N TYR A 37 4.38 -1.98 5.25
CA TYR A 37 5.12 -1.34 4.17
C TYR A 37 4.50 -1.75 2.84
N PRO A 38 4.68 -0.94 1.79
CA PRO A 38 4.32 -1.33 0.44
C PRO A 38 4.92 -2.69 0.08
N VAL A 39 4.15 -3.50 -0.66
CA VAL A 39 4.62 -4.76 -1.23
C VAL A 39 5.78 -4.51 -2.19
N GLN A 40 5.67 -3.43 -2.96
CA GLN A 40 6.69 -3.00 -3.90
C GLN A 40 6.69 -1.47 -4.00
N HIS A 41 7.85 -0.91 -4.31
CA HIS A 41 8.04 0.51 -4.50
C HIS A 41 8.70 0.75 -5.86
N PHE A 42 8.22 1.74 -6.59
CA PHE A 42 8.83 2.22 -7.82
C PHE A 42 8.95 3.74 -7.79
N SER A 43 10.04 4.26 -8.33
CA SER A 43 10.29 5.71 -8.42
C SER A 43 10.70 6.05 -9.84
N LEU A 44 10.18 7.15 -10.37
CA LEU A 44 10.59 7.69 -11.66
C LEU A 44 10.72 9.21 -11.59
N TYR A 45 11.60 9.76 -12.41
CA TYR A 45 11.77 11.21 -12.54
C TYR A 45 11.12 11.70 -13.82
N LYS A 46 10.15 12.63 -13.70
CA LYS A 46 9.47 13.25 -14.85
C LYS A 46 10.10 14.62 -15.12
N ASN A 47 10.52 14.85 -16.36
CA ASN A 47 11.15 16.10 -16.83
C ASN A 47 10.18 17.09 -17.48
N LYS A 48 8.95 16.66 -17.79
CA LYS A 48 7.90 17.46 -18.46
C LYS A 48 6.61 17.38 -17.64
N GLY A 49 5.75 18.41 -17.69
CA GLY A 49 4.56 18.48 -16.83
C GLY A 49 4.94 18.73 -15.36
N LEU A 50 4.29 18.04 -14.41
CA LEU A 50 4.65 18.10 -12.99
C LEU A 50 6.06 17.50 -12.77
N LYS A 51 7.08 18.36 -12.82
CA LYS A 51 8.49 17.97 -12.81
C LYS A 51 8.96 17.54 -11.42
N GLY A 52 9.48 16.31 -11.30
CA GLY A 52 10.03 15.83 -10.04
C GLY A 52 10.08 14.32 -9.97
N TYR A 53 10.42 13.80 -8.79
CA TYR A 53 10.26 12.39 -8.49
C TYR A 53 8.79 12.08 -8.25
N HIS A 54 8.33 11.03 -8.91
CA HIS A 54 7.03 10.42 -8.69
C HIS A 54 7.27 9.02 -8.16
N HIS A 55 6.53 8.67 -7.12
CA HIS A 55 6.64 7.40 -6.42
C HIS A 55 5.34 6.63 -6.57
N ILE A 56 5.47 5.33 -6.81
CA ILE A 56 4.37 4.39 -6.91
C ILE A 56 4.59 3.35 -5.82
N ASP A 57 3.71 3.33 -4.83
CA ASP A 57 3.69 2.32 -3.79
C ASP A 57 2.61 1.30 -4.09
N VAL A 58 2.99 0.02 -4.17
CA VAL A 58 2.04 -1.08 -4.36
C VAL A 58 1.61 -1.61 -3.01
N TRP A 59 0.30 -1.68 -2.79
CA TRP A 59 -0.34 -2.21 -1.60
C TRP A 59 -1.27 -3.35 -1.98
N LEU A 60 -1.75 -4.11 -0.99
CA LEU A 60 -2.80 -5.09 -1.23
C LEU A 60 -4.13 -4.36 -1.45
N CYS A 61 -4.95 -4.89 -2.35
CA CYS A 61 -6.27 -4.32 -2.60
C CYS A 61 -7.13 -4.44 -1.33
N PRO A 62 -7.81 -3.36 -0.89
CA PRO A 62 -8.53 -3.33 0.37
C PRO A 62 -9.78 -4.23 0.37
N GLU A 63 -10.32 -4.54 -0.81
CA GLU A 63 -11.48 -5.43 -0.97
C GLU A 63 -11.10 -6.88 -1.23
N ASP A 64 -9.92 -7.11 -1.81
CA ASP A 64 -9.46 -8.43 -2.24
C ASP A 64 -7.97 -8.60 -2.00
N LYS A 65 -7.63 -9.35 -0.95
CA LYS A 65 -6.24 -9.54 -0.49
C LYS A 65 -5.38 -10.35 -1.48
N THR A 66 -5.97 -10.95 -2.50
CA THR A 66 -5.24 -11.66 -3.56
C THR A 66 -4.77 -10.73 -4.69
N LYS A 67 -5.18 -9.46 -4.64
CA LYS A 67 -4.94 -8.46 -5.67
C LYS A 67 -4.15 -7.29 -5.10
N TYR A 68 -3.67 -6.45 -6.01
CA TYR A 68 -2.83 -5.31 -5.72
C TYR A 68 -3.52 -4.01 -6.14
N SER A 69 -3.20 -2.93 -5.43
CA SER A 69 -3.59 -1.57 -5.76
C SER A 69 -2.34 -0.69 -5.66
N PHE A 70 -2.31 0.44 -6.35
CA PHE A 70 -1.20 1.39 -6.24
C PHE A 70 -1.64 2.67 -5.54
N LEU A 71 -0.64 3.38 -5.01
CA LEU A 71 -0.73 4.70 -4.41
C LEU A 71 0.34 5.56 -5.08
N LEU A 72 0.01 6.81 -5.42
CA LEU A 72 0.99 7.75 -5.95
C LEU A 72 1.42 8.76 -4.88
N ARG A 73 2.72 9.07 -4.84
CA ARG A 73 3.27 10.22 -4.09
C ARG A 73 4.13 11.05 -5.02
N TYR A 74 4.10 12.36 -4.82
CA TYR A 74 4.94 13.29 -5.55
C TYR A 74 6.02 13.86 -4.61
N GLN A 75 7.29 13.69 -4.97
CA GLN A 75 8.41 14.02 -4.09
C GLN A 75 8.21 13.37 -2.70
N ASN A 76 8.46 14.13 -1.62
CA ASN A 76 8.23 13.70 -0.25
C ASN A 76 6.81 14.00 0.26
N SER A 77 5.83 14.21 -0.63
CA SER A 77 4.46 14.54 -0.24
C SER A 77 3.72 13.35 0.37
N LEU A 78 2.61 13.68 1.03
CA LEU A 78 1.57 12.70 1.36
C LEU A 78 1.01 12.06 0.08
N PRO A 79 0.42 10.85 0.20
CA PRO A 79 -0.31 10.20 -0.88
C PRO A 79 -1.28 11.15 -1.57
N TYR A 80 -1.32 11.08 -2.90
CA TYR A 80 -2.34 11.78 -3.66
C TYR A 80 -3.70 11.12 -3.37
N GLU A 81 -4.67 11.91 -2.91
CA GLU A 81 -6.03 11.43 -2.78
C GLU A 81 -6.69 11.43 -4.16
N PHE A 82 -7.21 10.29 -4.57
CA PHE A 82 -7.97 10.16 -5.80
C PHE A 82 -9.45 10.25 -5.49
N THR A 83 -10.24 10.74 -6.44
CA THR A 83 -11.66 10.40 -6.47
C THR A 83 -11.78 8.92 -6.83
N ASN A 84 -11.75 8.06 -5.81
CA ASN A 84 -11.83 6.62 -6.00
C ASN A 84 -13.21 6.08 -5.58
N PRO A 85 -14.14 5.86 -6.53
CA PRO A 85 -15.44 5.26 -6.24
C PRO A 85 -15.31 3.79 -5.79
N ASP A 86 -14.23 3.11 -6.16
CA ASP A 86 -14.01 1.70 -5.83
C ASP A 86 -13.60 1.53 -4.36
N TYR A 87 -12.81 2.47 -3.79
CA TYR A 87 -12.35 2.37 -2.39
C TYR A 87 -12.70 3.61 -1.55
N PRO A 88 -13.97 3.81 -1.14
CA PRO A 88 -14.38 4.98 -0.36
C PRO A 88 -13.66 5.12 0.98
N LYS A 89 -13.23 4.00 1.56
CA LYS A 89 -12.51 3.95 2.85
C LYS A 89 -10.98 4.03 2.69
N SER A 90 -10.47 4.10 1.46
CA SER A 90 -9.03 4.16 1.15
C SER A 90 -8.81 4.96 -0.14
N PRO A 91 -9.11 6.28 -0.14
CA PRO A 91 -9.13 7.13 -1.35
C PRO A 91 -7.75 7.32 -2.01
N PHE A 92 -6.68 6.95 -1.31
CA PHE A 92 -5.29 7.04 -1.77
C PHE A 92 -4.82 5.79 -2.54
N LEU A 93 -5.58 4.69 -2.49
CA LEU A 93 -5.31 3.51 -3.32
C LEU A 93 -6.11 3.61 -4.60
N LYS A 94 -5.62 3.04 -5.71
CA LYS A 94 -6.32 2.98 -6.98
C LYS A 94 -6.09 1.65 -7.69
N GLY A 95 -7.15 1.17 -8.34
CA GLY A 95 -7.16 -0.02 -9.20
C GLY A 95 -7.04 -1.36 -8.47
N LYS A 96 -7.33 -2.44 -9.20
CA LYS A 96 -7.29 -3.84 -8.76
C LYS A 96 -6.54 -4.67 -9.79
N PHE A 97 -5.35 -5.12 -9.44
CA PHE A 97 -4.40 -5.77 -10.35
C PHE A 97 -3.99 -7.15 -9.85
N ASP A 98 -3.62 -8.04 -10.76
CA ASP A 98 -3.28 -9.43 -10.43
C ASP A 98 -1.83 -9.55 -9.95
N THR A 99 -0.97 -8.65 -10.41
CA THR A 99 0.44 -8.62 -10.03
C THR A 99 0.89 -7.23 -9.55
N PRO A 100 1.93 -7.16 -8.71
CA PRO A 100 2.53 -5.88 -8.34
C PRO A 100 3.05 -5.09 -9.54
N GLN A 101 3.54 -5.77 -10.58
CA GLN A 101 4.08 -5.13 -11.78
C GLN A 101 2.99 -4.46 -12.61
N GLU A 102 1.81 -5.06 -12.72
CA GLU A 102 0.64 -4.43 -13.36
C GLU A 102 0.22 -3.16 -12.63
N ALA A 103 0.21 -3.19 -11.30
CA ALA A 103 -0.09 -2.01 -10.49
C ALA A 103 0.93 -0.88 -10.71
N ILE A 104 2.22 -1.22 -10.88
CA ILE A 104 3.27 -0.26 -11.23
C ILE A 104 3.01 0.33 -12.62
N ASN A 105 2.76 -0.51 -13.62
CA ASN A 105 2.52 -0.04 -14.99
C ASN A 105 1.32 0.91 -15.05
N ALA A 106 0.23 0.56 -14.37
CA ALA A 106 -0.94 1.43 -14.27
C ALA A 106 -0.64 2.76 -13.54
N GLY A 107 0.18 2.72 -12.49
CA GLY A 107 0.64 3.94 -11.80
C GLY A 107 1.51 4.82 -12.69
N ILE A 108 2.36 4.24 -13.54
CA ILE A 108 3.16 4.98 -14.53
C ILE A 108 2.23 5.66 -15.52
N GLU A 109 1.27 4.92 -16.10
CA GLU A 109 0.29 5.48 -17.03
C GLU A 109 -0.48 6.65 -16.40
N GLU A 110 -0.89 6.51 -15.14
CA GLU A 110 -1.58 7.57 -14.41
C GLU A 110 -0.71 8.84 -14.27
N ILE A 111 0.58 8.69 -13.91
CA ILE A 111 1.52 9.82 -13.84
C ILE A 111 1.68 10.54 -15.19
N TYR A 112 1.57 9.82 -16.30
CA TYR A 112 1.68 10.41 -17.65
C TYR A 112 0.36 10.91 -18.24
N LYS A 113 -0.80 10.61 -17.61
CA LYS A 113 -2.10 11.19 -17.99
C LYS A 113 -2.26 12.64 -17.52
N GLU A 114 -1.51 13.05 -16.49
CA GLU A 114 -1.33 14.46 -16.08
C GLU A 114 -0.37 15.24 -16.98
#